data_AF-A0A2E3FJI8-F1
#
_entry.id   AF-A0A2E3FJI8-F1
#
_cell.length_a   1.000
_cell.length_b   1.000
_cell.length_c   1.000
_cell.angle_alpha   90.00
_cell.angle_beta   90.00
_cell.angle_gamma   90.00
#
_symmetry.space_group_name_H-M   'P 1'
#
loop_
_entity.id
_entity.type
_entity.pdbx_description
1 polymer ?
#
loop_
_entity_poly.entity_id
_entity_poly.type
_entity_poly.pdbx_seq_one_letter_code
_entity_poly.pdbx_strand_id
1 'polypeptide(L)' 'MIGPIDITMRQYEDNLAFITSLTETNRCCWKVKLETGASILITPVAEVSPIEPEVQEQVEEFRKQFISNQGIGQTP' A
#
# COMPACT_ATOMS: atom_id res chain seq x y z
N MET A 1 -13.62 2.00 -1.67
CA MET A 1 -12.52 1.08 -1.35
C MET A 1 -12.91 0.38 -0.06
N ILE A 2 -13.13 -0.94 -0.10
CA ILE A 2 -13.37 -1.71 1.13
C ILE A 2 -12.00 -1.76 1.83
N GLY A 3 -11.94 -1.27 3.07
CA GLY A 3 -10.72 -1.26 3.87
C GLY A 3 -10.22 -2.68 4.18
N PRO A 4 -9.05 -2.82 4.82
CA PRO A 4 -8.51 -4.13 5.18
C PRO A 4 -9.47 -4.89 6.11
N ILE A 5 -9.52 -6.21 5.96
CA ILE A 5 -10.37 -7.09 6.77
C ILE A 5 -9.76 -7.21 8.17
N ASP A 6 -10.53 -6.86 9.21
CA ASP A 6 -10.09 -6.99 10.60
C ASP A 6 -10.10 -8.45 11.06
N ILE A 7 -8.97 -8.92 11.59
CA ILE A 7 -8.80 -10.24 12.21
C ILE A 7 -8.01 -10.14 13.51
N THR A 8 -8.13 -11.13 14.40
CA THR A 8 -7.28 -11.23 15.60
C THR A 8 -5.98 -11.96 15.28
N MET A 9 -4.96 -11.79 16.13
CA MET A 9 -3.71 -12.55 16.01
C MET A 9 -3.96 -14.07 16.00
N ARG A 10 -4.86 -14.56 16.86
CA ARG A 10 -5.24 -15.98 16.89
C ARG A 10 -5.84 -16.46 15.57
N GLN A 11 -6.77 -15.69 14.98
CA GLN A 11 -7.33 -16.02 13.68
C GLN A 11 -6.28 -16.02 12.58
N TYR A 12 -5.31 -15.12 12.64
CA TYR A 12 -4.18 -15.08 11.73
C TYR A 12 -3.31 -16.34 11.84
N GLU A 13 -2.92 -16.73 13.05
CA GLU A 13 -2.10 -17.92 13.30
C GLU A 13 -2.81 -19.21 12.89
N ASP A 14 -4.08 -19.36 13.27
CA ASP A 14 -4.89 -20.55 12.96
C ASP A 14 -5.13 -20.72 11.44
N ASN A 15 -5.02 -19.65 10.65
CA ASN A 15 -5.35 -19.63 9.22
C ASN A 15 -4.22 -19.08 8.34
N LEU A 16 -2.97 -19.12 8.82
CA LEU A 16 -1.83 -18.46 8.18
C LEU A 16 -1.74 -18.75 6.68
N ALA A 17 -1.73 -20.02 6.30
CA ALA A 17 -1.59 -20.44 4.90
C ALA A 17 -2.72 -19.90 3.99
N PHE A 18 -3.96 -19.91 4.48
CA PHE A 18 -5.11 -19.40 3.73
C PHE A 18 -5.05 -17.89 3.56
N ILE A 19 -4.73 -17.17 4.64
CA ILE A 19 -4.62 -15.71 4.64
C ILE A 19 -3.48 -15.27 3.71
N THR A 20 -2.31 -15.91 3.79
CA THR A 20 -1.19 -15.63 2.88
C THR A 20 -1.57 -15.90 1.43
N SER A 21 -2.25 -17.03 1.15
CA SER A 21 -2.73 -17.33 -0.21
C SER A 21 -3.65 -16.23 -0.74
N LEU A 22 -4.67 -15.83 0.01
CA LEU A 22 -5.60 -14.78 -0.42
C LEU A 22 -4.94 -13.41 -0.54
N THR A 23 -3.92 -13.15 0.29
CA THR A 23 -3.11 -11.93 0.17
C THR A 23 -2.42 -11.94 -1.20
N GLU A 24 -1.67 -12.99 -1.53
CA GLU A 24 -0.94 -13.08 -2.79
C GLU A 24 -1.86 -13.11 -4.03
N THR A 25 -2.85 -14.00 -4.05
CA THR A 25 -3.64 -14.27 -5.27
C THR A 25 -4.75 -13.26 -5.50
N ASN A 26 -5.40 -12.81 -4.43
CA ASN A 26 -6.59 -11.97 -4.51
C ASN A 26 -6.34 -10.52 -4.07
N ARG A 27 -5.10 -10.19 -3.73
CA ARG A 27 -4.69 -8.88 -3.19
C ARG A 27 -5.53 -8.46 -1.98
N CYS A 28 -5.92 -9.43 -1.17
CA CYS A 28 -6.70 -9.17 0.03
C CYS A 28 -5.79 -8.59 1.12
N CYS A 29 -6.14 -7.42 1.65
CA CYS A 29 -5.40 -6.79 2.75
C CYS A 29 -6.08 -7.07 4.09
N TRP A 30 -5.29 -7.34 5.12
CA TRP A 30 -5.77 -7.73 6.45
C TRP A 30 -5.21 -6.80 7.52
N LYS A 31 -6.03 -6.45 8.49
CA LYS A 31 -5.62 -5.75 9.70
C LYS A 31 -5.67 -6.71 10.87
N VAL A 32 -4.52 -7.09 11.39
CA VAL A 32 -4.39 -7.99 12.53
C VAL A 32 -4.35 -7.18 13.81
N LYS A 33 -5.34 -7.37 14.69
CA LYS A 33 -5.36 -6.77 16.03
C LYS A 33 -4.52 -7.61 16.99
N LEU A 34 -3.56 -6.96 17.63
CA LEU A 34 -2.71 -7.55 18.66
C LEU A 34 -3.36 -7.38 20.04
N GLU A 35 -3.02 -8.26 20.97
CA GLU A 35 -3.48 -8.16 22.37
C GLU A 35 -2.99 -6.89 23.07
N THR A 36 -1.88 -6.31 22.58
CA THR A 36 -1.33 -5.03 23.06
C THR A 36 -2.18 -3.82 22.67
N GLY A 37 -3.23 -4.00 21.85
CA GLY A 37 -4.04 -2.92 21.28
C GLY A 37 -3.47 -2.30 20.01
N ALA A 38 -2.24 -2.65 19.63
CA ALA A 38 -1.67 -2.28 18.34
C ALA A 38 -2.28 -3.11 17.18
N SER A 39 -1.96 -2.75 15.94
CA SER A 39 -2.39 -3.52 14.77
C SER A 39 -1.29 -3.62 13.72
N ILE A 40 -1.27 -4.75 13.01
CA ILE A 40 -0.36 -5.00 11.88
C ILE A 40 -1.19 -5.05 10.59
N LEU A 41 -0.61 -4.57 9.48
CA LEU A 41 -1.19 -4.72 8.15
C LEU A 41 -0.49 -5.85 7.40
N ILE A 42 -1.27 -6.79 6.86
CA ILE A 42 -0.83 -7.78 5.89
C ILE A 42 -1.30 -7.29 4.52
N THR A 43 -0.35 -7.15 3.61
CA THR A 43 -0.56 -6.65 2.26
C THR A 43 0.29 -7.48 1.30
N PRO A 44 -0.12 -7.65 0.04
CA PRO A 44 0.74 -8.26 -0.96
C PRO A 44 2.02 -7.45 -1.08
N VAL A 45 3.15 -8.14 -1.24
CA VAL A 45 4.42 -7.46 -1.55
C VAL A 45 4.39 -7.11 -3.04
N ALA A 46 4.49 -5.83 -3.37
CA ALA A 46 4.75 -5.43 -4.75
C ALA A 46 6.22 -5.72 -5.06
N GLU A 47 6.52 -6.89 -5.62
CA GLU A 47 7.90 -7.24 -6.00
C GLU A 47 8.43 -6.39 -7.17
N VAL A 48 7.54 -5.87 -8.01
CA VAL A 48 7.84 -4.90 -9.07
C VAL A 48 6.67 -3.93 -9.19
N SER A 49 6.95 -2.63 -9.24
CA SER A 49 5.92 -1.65 -9.62
C SER A 49 5.36 -2.04 -10.99
N PRO A 50 4.04 -2.20 -11.16
CA PRO A 50 3.45 -2.55 -12.47
C PRO A 50 3.63 -1.43 -13.51
N ILE A 51 4.20 -0.31 -13.09
CA ILE A 51 4.50 0.85 -13.93
C ILE A 51 5.91 0.67 -14.49
N GLU A 52 6.03 0.73 -15.80
CA GLU A 52 7.34 0.74 -16.47
C GLU A 52 8.25 1.83 -15.90
N PRO A 53 9.56 1.58 -15.72
CA PRO A 53 10.49 2.54 -15.13
C PRO A 53 10.46 3.93 -15.82
N GLU A 54 10.31 3.96 -17.14
CA GLU A 54 10.18 5.20 -17.91
C GLU A 54 8.95 6.02 -17.50
N VAL A 55 7.81 5.37 -17.28
CA VAL A 55 6.59 6.05 -16.85
C VAL A 55 6.73 6.55 -15.41
N GLN A 56 7.45 5.83 -14.55
CA GLN A 56 7.77 6.32 -13.20
C GLN A 56 8.64 7.58 -13.25
N GLU A 57 9.64 7.61 -14.14
CA GLU A 57 10.51 8.76 -14.33
C GLU A 57 9.72 9.97 -14.86
N GLN A 58 8.85 9.77 -15.85
CA GLN A 58 7.95 10.82 -16.36
C GLN A 58 7.04 11.41 -15.27
N VAL A 59 6.47 10.56 -14.40
CA VAL A 59 5.63 11.01 -13.28
C VAL A 59 6.44 11.84 -12.27
N GLU A 60 7.67 11.43 -11.97
CA GLU A 60 8.52 12.19 -11.05
C GLU A 60 9.04 13.51 -11.67
N GLU A 61 9.32 13.55 -12.96
CA GLU A 61 9.62 14.80 -13.66
C GLU A 61 8.43 15.76 -13.64
N PHE A 62 7.23 15.26 -13.93
CA PHE A 62 6.00 16.05 -13.83
C PHE A 62 5.80 16.62 -12.42
N ARG A 63 5.97 15.78 -11.39
CA ARG A 63 5.86 16.21 -9.99
C ARG A 63 6.87 17.30 -9.63
N LYS A 64 8.13 17.17 -10.08
CA LYS A 64 9.17 18.20 -9.89
C LYS A 64 8.78 19.52 -10.55
N GLN A 65 8.34 19.48 -11.81
CA GLN A 65 7.89 20.68 -12.56
C GLN A 65 6.67 21.34 -11.90
N PHE A 66 5.74 20.54 -11.38
CA PHE A 66 4.55 21.04 -10.70
C PHE A 66 4.92 21.75 -9.38
N ILE A 67 5.77 21.14 -8.55
CA ILE A 67 6.24 21.74 -7.29
C ILE A 67 7.07 23.00 -7.55
N SER A 68 7.94 23.00 -8.57
CA SER A 68 8.73 24.19 -8.93
C SER A 68 7.85 25.33 -9.44
N ASN A 69 6.78 25.02 -10.19
CA ASN A 69 5.84 26.04 -10.68
C ASN A 69 4.89 26.56 -9.60
N GLN A 70 4.61 25.80 -8.54
CA GLN A 70 3.88 26.28 -7.36
C GLN A 70 4.71 27.27 -6.49
N GLY A 71 6.03 27.35 -6.72
CA GLY A 71 6.93 28.34 -6.11
C GLY A 71 7.01 29.68 -6.85
N ILE A 72 6.39 29.81 -8.02
CA ILE A 72 6.33 31.05 -8.81
C ILE A 72 4.90 31.59 -8.78
N GLY A 73 4.38 31.76 -7.57
CA GLY A 73 3.36 32.76 -7.29
C GLY A 73 3.97 34.16 -7.27
N GLN A 74 4.63 34.57 -8.35
CA GLN A 74 4.79 35.99 -8.69
C GLN A 74 3.66 36.33 -9.66
N THR A 75 2.53 36.75 -9.12
CA THR A 75 1.63 37.63 -9.87
C THR A 75 2.33 38.99 -10.08
N PRO A 76 2.14 39.64 -11.24
CA PRO A 76 2.59 41.02 -11.46
C PRO A 76 1.95 42.01 -10.49
#